data_AF-A0A2W7PR65-F1
#
_entry.id   AF-A0A2W7PR65-F1
#
_cell.length_a   1.000
_cell.length_b   1.000
_cell.length_c   1.000
_cell.angle_alpha   90.00
_cell.angle_beta   90.00
_cell.angle_gamma   90.00
#
_symmetry.space_group_name_H-M   'P 1'
#
loop_
_entity.id
_entity.type
_entity.pdbx_description
1 polymer ?
#
loop_
_entity_poly.entity_id
_entity_poly.type
_entity_poly.pdbx_seq_one_letter_code
_entity_poly.pdbx_strand_id
1 'polypeptide(L)'
;MTYADMIDAELGQIRPVDLLEFDHLTRARDWVRSGAVLCRIAPPATPPMHLVSYFPVIDQEYVLLGDHISSGLWLPPGGHVETGEDPRDTVIRECAEELRMSARFVHPGPVFLTIAKTIGANPHEDVSLWYTLQGQAGLVPDYDRREYRRMRWFHFDDVPLDDTDPNLERFLGKLSERFVAA
;
A
#
# COMPACT_ATOMS: atom_id res chain seq x y z
N MET A 1 9.30 9.61 -21.86
CA MET A 1 8.58 8.72 -20.94
C MET A 1 7.46 9.53 -20.35
N THR A 2 6.22 9.13 -20.59
CA THR A 2 5.02 9.77 -20.02
C THR A 2 4.84 9.34 -18.57
N TYR A 3 3.98 10.02 -17.80
CA TYR A 3 3.63 9.57 -16.46
C TYR A 3 2.99 8.17 -16.48
N ALA A 4 2.15 7.88 -17.48
CA ALA A 4 1.58 6.54 -17.66
C ALA A 4 2.65 5.47 -17.92
N ASP A 5 3.70 5.77 -18.69
CA ASP A 5 4.81 4.83 -18.93
C ASP A 5 5.57 4.51 -17.63
N MET A 6 5.75 5.50 -16.77
CA MET A 6 6.37 5.33 -15.45
C MET A 6 5.52 4.40 -14.57
N ILE A 7 4.21 4.65 -14.48
CA ILE A 7 3.30 3.79 -13.69
C ILE A 7 3.22 2.37 -14.27
N ASP A 8 3.15 2.19 -15.60
CA ASP A 8 3.14 0.84 -16.21
C ASP A 8 4.46 0.09 -15.97
N ALA A 9 5.58 0.81 -15.85
CA ALA A 9 6.87 0.23 -15.48
C ALA A 9 6.88 -0.26 -14.02
N GLU A 10 6.35 0.52 -13.07
CA GLU A 10 6.16 0.10 -11.67
C GLU A 10 5.27 -1.16 -11.60
N LEU A 11 4.12 -1.15 -12.27
CA LEU A 11 3.22 -2.31 -12.36
C LEU A 11 3.92 -3.55 -12.96
N GLY A 12 4.85 -3.35 -13.89
CA GLY A 12 5.60 -4.44 -14.55
C GLY A 12 6.59 -5.18 -13.64
N GLN A 13 6.94 -4.61 -12.48
CA GLN A 13 7.79 -5.27 -11.50
C GLN A 13 7.02 -6.34 -10.71
N ILE A 14 5.70 -6.23 -10.65
CA ILE A 14 4.84 -7.12 -9.86
C ILE A 14 4.76 -8.49 -10.53
N ARG A 15 4.86 -9.54 -9.70
CA ARG A 15 4.59 -10.92 -10.07
C ARG A 15 3.39 -11.38 -9.27
N PRO A 16 2.20 -11.54 -9.89
CA PRO A 16 1.00 -11.93 -9.17
C PRO A 16 1.17 -13.25 -8.41
N VAL A 17 0.66 -13.34 -7.19
CA VAL A 17 0.68 -14.55 -6.35
C VAL A 17 -0.55 -15.43 -6.58
N ASP A 18 -1.66 -14.83 -7.00
CA ASP A 18 -2.92 -15.53 -7.25
C ASP A 18 -3.70 -14.90 -8.43
N LEU A 19 -4.86 -15.49 -8.75
CA LEU A 19 -5.71 -15.05 -9.85
C LEU A 19 -6.34 -13.67 -9.62
N LEU A 20 -6.61 -13.29 -8.37
CA LEU A 20 -7.23 -12.01 -8.05
C LEU A 20 -6.22 -10.87 -8.18
N GLU A 21 -4.97 -11.06 -7.77
CA GLU A 21 -3.90 -10.08 -8.03
C GLU A 21 -3.60 -9.99 -9.52
N PHE A 22 -3.66 -11.11 -10.26
CA PHE A 22 -3.50 -11.10 -11.71
C PHE A 22 -4.59 -10.27 -12.40
N ASP A 23 -5.85 -10.42 -11.97
CA ASP A 23 -6.96 -9.60 -12.45
C ASP A 23 -6.76 -8.11 -12.12
N HIS A 24 -6.41 -7.79 -10.86
CA HIS A 24 -6.10 -6.42 -10.44
C HIS A 24 -4.97 -5.80 -11.27
N LEU A 25 -3.89 -6.54 -11.51
CA LEU A 25 -2.75 -6.07 -12.31
C LEU A 25 -3.16 -5.81 -13.75
N THR A 26 -3.96 -6.69 -14.34
CA THR A 26 -4.45 -6.54 -15.71
C THR A 26 -5.34 -5.30 -15.82
N ARG A 27 -6.31 -5.16 -14.91
CA ARG A 27 -7.22 -4.02 -14.85
C ARG A 27 -6.49 -2.69 -14.61
N ALA A 28 -5.50 -2.66 -13.71
CA ALA A 28 -4.72 -1.46 -13.44
C ALA A 28 -3.91 -1.02 -14.67
N ARG A 29 -3.32 -1.97 -15.41
CA ARG A 29 -2.57 -1.65 -16.64
C ARG A 29 -3.47 -1.13 -17.75
N ASP A 30 -4.63 -1.73 -17.94
CA ASP A 30 -5.62 -1.24 -18.92
C ASP A 30 -6.09 0.17 -18.54
N TRP A 31 -6.35 0.41 -17.25
CA TRP A 31 -6.70 1.74 -16.74
C TRP A 31 -5.60 2.77 -16.99
N VAL A 32 -4.34 2.46 -16.68
CA VAL A 32 -3.18 3.34 -16.95
C VAL A 32 -3.05 3.65 -18.44
N ARG A 33 -3.20 2.65 -19.31
CA ARG A 33 -3.08 2.79 -20.76
C ARG A 33 -4.26 3.51 -21.41
N SER A 34 -5.40 3.59 -20.73
CA SER A 34 -6.58 4.30 -21.22
C SER A 34 -6.40 5.82 -21.31
N GLY A 35 -5.37 6.38 -20.65
CA GLY A 35 -5.17 7.82 -20.52
C GLY A 35 -6.05 8.48 -19.46
N ALA A 36 -6.67 7.69 -18.58
CA ALA A 36 -7.39 8.20 -17.43
C ALA A 36 -6.48 9.04 -16.50
N VAL A 37 -7.10 9.96 -15.76
CA VAL A 37 -6.41 10.68 -14.68
C VAL A 37 -6.17 9.68 -13.54
N LEU A 38 -4.90 9.45 -13.18
CA LEU A 38 -4.52 8.40 -12.25
C LEU A 38 -4.50 8.84 -10.78
N CYS A 39 -4.37 10.14 -10.52
CA CYS A 39 -4.22 10.68 -9.17
C CYS A 39 -5.48 11.44 -8.77
N ARG A 40 -5.77 11.48 -7.47
CA ARG A 40 -6.88 12.28 -6.95
C ARG A 40 -6.57 13.77 -7.11
N ILE A 41 -7.36 14.47 -7.92
CA ILE A 41 -7.22 15.91 -8.19
C ILE A 41 -8.11 16.78 -7.31
N ALA A 42 -9.17 16.22 -6.71
CA ALA A 42 -10.03 16.93 -5.78
C ALA A 42 -10.68 16.00 -4.74
N PRO A 43 -10.87 16.47 -3.49
CA PRO A 43 -11.60 15.71 -2.49
C PRO A 43 -13.11 15.64 -2.82
N PRO A 44 -13.83 14.63 -2.28
CA PRO A 44 -13.30 13.55 -1.46
C PRO A 44 -12.56 12.49 -2.28
N ALA A 45 -12.95 12.28 -3.54
CA ALA A 45 -12.42 11.21 -4.40
C ALA A 45 -12.67 11.48 -5.90
N THR A 46 -12.10 12.56 -6.43
CA THR A 46 -12.18 12.88 -7.88
C THR A 46 -10.81 12.67 -8.52
N PRO A 47 -10.67 11.81 -9.55
CA PRO A 47 -11.65 10.83 -10.04
C PRO A 47 -11.94 9.72 -9.01
N PRO A 48 -13.03 8.94 -9.17
CA PRO A 48 -13.45 7.92 -8.21
C PRO A 48 -12.58 6.65 -8.22
N MET A 49 -11.53 6.62 -9.03
CA MET A 49 -10.51 5.58 -9.02
C MET A 49 -9.16 6.28 -9.10
N HIS A 50 -8.25 6.01 -8.17
CA HIS A 50 -6.96 6.70 -8.13
C HIS A 50 -5.87 5.87 -7.44
N LEU A 51 -4.61 6.24 -7.69
CA LEU A 51 -3.43 5.59 -7.16
C LEU A 51 -3.20 5.91 -5.69
N VAL A 52 -2.84 4.87 -4.95
CA VAL A 52 -2.42 4.91 -3.56
C VAL A 52 -1.12 4.11 -3.44
N SER A 53 -0.22 4.52 -2.55
CA SER A 53 0.95 3.73 -2.18
C SER A 53 0.82 3.28 -0.73
N TYR A 54 0.74 1.97 -0.53
CA TYR A 54 0.87 1.36 0.80
C TYR A 54 2.32 1.00 1.06
N PHE A 55 2.75 1.17 2.30
CA PHE A 55 4.09 0.81 2.73
C PHE A 55 4.12 0.01 4.04
N PRO A 56 3.73 -1.28 4.01
CA PRO A 56 3.89 -2.17 5.15
C PRO A 56 5.34 -2.18 5.64
N VAL A 57 5.54 -1.82 6.90
CA VAL A 57 6.84 -1.91 7.57
C VAL A 57 6.97 -3.31 8.16
N ILE A 58 8.02 -4.01 7.76
CA ILE A 58 8.23 -5.42 8.07
C ILE A 58 9.56 -5.63 8.81
N ASP A 59 9.60 -6.66 9.65
CA ASP A 59 10.82 -7.22 10.21
C ASP A 59 10.63 -8.72 10.40
N GLN A 60 11.29 -9.54 9.57
CA GLN A 60 11.03 -10.97 9.47
C GLN A 60 9.53 -11.25 9.25
N GLU A 61 8.91 -12.06 10.11
CA GLU A 61 7.48 -12.42 10.09
C GLU A 61 6.61 -11.46 10.92
N TYR A 62 7.07 -10.23 11.14
CA TYR A 62 6.30 -9.18 11.80
C TYR A 62 5.95 -8.05 10.84
N VAL A 63 4.75 -7.50 10.98
CA VAL A 63 4.26 -6.32 10.29
C VAL A 63 3.79 -5.27 11.28
N LEU A 64 4.13 -4.01 11.03
CA LEU A 64 3.60 -2.87 11.77
C LEU A 64 2.27 -2.43 11.15
N LEU A 65 1.20 -2.43 11.94
CA LEU A 65 -0.10 -1.92 11.54
C LEU A 65 -0.55 -0.79 12.47
N GLY A 66 -1.32 0.14 11.92
CA GLY A 66 -1.93 1.25 12.66
C GLY A 66 -3.45 1.11 12.76
N ASP A 67 -4.01 1.32 13.95
CA ASP A 67 -5.45 1.47 14.21
C ASP A 67 -5.90 2.81 13.62
N HIS A 68 -6.30 2.78 12.35
CA HIS A 68 -6.52 3.97 11.54
C HIS A 68 -7.86 4.63 11.91
N ILE A 69 -7.82 5.93 12.20
CA ILE A 69 -8.92 6.66 12.81
C ILE A 69 -10.13 6.72 11.88
N SER A 70 -9.90 7.04 10.61
CA SER A 70 -10.97 7.30 9.63
C SER A 70 -11.62 6.02 9.09
N SER A 71 -10.85 4.93 8.94
CA SER A 71 -11.39 3.65 8.45
C SER A 71 -11.92 2.77 9.59
N GLY A 72 -11.36 2.91 10.80
CA GLY A 72 -11.66 2.00 11.92
C GLY A 72 -11.00 0.63 11.80
N LEU A 73 -10.09 0.44 10.84
CA LEU A 73 -9.36 -0.81 10.59
C LEU A 73 -7.89 -0.69 11.03
N TRP A 74 -7.25 -1.82 11.28
CA TRP A 74 -5.80 -1.96 11.32
C TRP A 74 -5.26 -1.96 9.90
N LEU A 75 -4.51 -0.93 9.51
CA LEU A 75 -4.00 -0.82 8.15
C LEU A 75 -2.48 -0.68 8.14
N PRO A 76 -1.82 -1.15 7.06
CA PRO A 76 -0.51 -0.65 6.72
C PRO A 76 -0.56 0.87 6.52
N PRO A 77 0.52 1.58 6.87
CA PRO A 77 0.71 2.98 6.50
C PRO A 77 0.65 3.20 4.98
N GLY A 78 0.17 4.36 4.54
CA GLY A 78 -0.06 4.59 3.12
C GLY A 78 -0.86 5.83 2.78
N GLY A 79 -0.60 6.37 1.59
CA GLY A 79 -1.21 7.62 1.16
C GLY A 79 -1.45 7.71 -0.35
N HIS A 80 -2.12 8.78 -0.75
CA HIS A 80 -2.47 9.01 -2.15
C HIS A 80 -1.22 9.44 -2.93
N VAL A 81 -1.07 8.93 -4.15
CA VAL A 81 -0.02 9.39 -5.06
C VAL A 81 -0.41 10.76 -5.62
N GLU A 82 0.49 11.74 -5.53
CA GLU A 82 0.26 13.08 -6.09
C GLU A 82 0.44 13.10 -7.62
N THR A 83 -0.13 14.11 -8.28
CA THR A 83 -0.07 14.21 -9.75
C THR A 83 1.37 14.37 -10.23
N GLY A 84 1.85 13.39 -11.00
CA GLY A 84 3.22 13.37 -11.51
C GLY A 84 4.26 12.85 -10.52
N GLU A 85 3.86 12.47 -9.30
CA GLU A 85 4.72 11.86 -8.29
C GLU A 85 4.97 10.40 -8.63
N ASP A 86 6.23 9.95 -8.50
CA ASP A 86 6.56 8.53 -8.55
C ASP A 86 5.94 7.85 -7.32
N PRO A 87 5.20 6.73 -7.45
CA PRO A 87 4.58 6.08 -6.31
C PRO A 87 5.57 5.69 -5.20
N ARG A 88 6.86 5.51 -5.52
CA ARG A 88 7.92 5.31 -4.54
C ARG A 88 8.27 6.58 -3.77
N ASP A 89 8.22 7.74 -4.42
CA ASP A 89 8.40 9.03 -3.77
C ASP A 89 7.24 9.33 -2.82
N THR A 90 6.01 8.92 -3.17
CA THR A 90 4.86 8.91 -2.25
C THR A 90 5.19 8.13 -0.98
N VAL A 91 5.76 6.92 -1.09
CA VAL A 91 6.16 6.13 0.08
C VAL A 91 7.21 6.85 0.93
N ILE A 92 8.19 7.53 0.31
CA ILE A 92 9.22 8.27 1.05
C ILE A 92 8.59 9.43 1.83
N ARG A 93 7.71 10.21 1.16
CA ARG A 93 6.99 11.34 1.75
C ARG A 93 6.10 10.88 2.90
N GLU A 94 5.19 9.94 2.64
CA GLU A 94 4.24 9.44 3.64
C GLU A 94 4.96 8.73 4.80
N CYS A 95 6.05 8.00 4.57
CA CYS A 95 6.82 7.41 5.67
C CYS A 95 7.40 8.48 6.62
N ALA A 96 7.83 9.63 6.07
CA ALA A 96 8.31 10.75 6.86
C ALA A 96 7.17 11.52 7.56
N GLU A 97 6.00 11.62 6.92
CA GLU A 97 4.83 12.31 7.46
C GLU A 97 4.11 11.48 8.52
N GLU A 98 3.82 10.23 8.23
CA GLU A 98 3.02 9.34 9.06
C GLU A 98 3.84 8.67 10.16
N LEU A 99 5.08 8.23 9.87
CA LEU A 99 5.92 7.43 10.79
C LEU A 99 7.19 8.13 11.25
N ARG A 100 7.46 9.36 10.80
CA ARG A 100 8.66 10.13 11.15
C ARG A 100 9.96 9.33 10.92
N MET A 101 9.93 8.43 9.95
CA MET A 101 11.00 7.49 9.62
C MET A 101 11.57 7.78 8.23
N SER A 102 12.82 7.36 8.00
CA SER A 102 13.37 7.28 6.65
C SER A 102 12.97 5.95 6.01
N ALA A 103 12.38 6.00 4.81
CA ALA A 103 11.99 4.81 4.08
C ALA A 103 13.20 3.96 3.68
N ARG A 104 13.27 2.72 4.17
CA ARG A 104 14.28 1.72 3.80
C ARG A 104 13.61 0.59 3.05
N PHE A 105 13.58 0.67 1.73
CA PHE A 105 12.92 -0.33 0.89
C PHE A 105 13.61 -1.69 0.98
N VAL A 106 12.82 -2.76 1.20
CA VAL A 106 13.30 -4.15 1.16
C VAL A 106 13.44 -4.65 -0.28
N HIS A 107 12.61 -4.14 -1.18
CA HIS A 107 12.60 -4.48 -2.61
C HIS A 107 12.72 -3.23 -3.48
N PRO A 108 13.25 -3.34 -4.71
CA PRO A 108 13.45 -2.18 -5.58
C PRO A 108 12.15 -1.52 -6.07
N GLY A 109 11.02 -2.23 -6.03
CA GLY A 109 9.70 -1.74 -6.45
C GLY A 109 8.56 -2.45 -5.71
N PRO A 110 7.31 -2.24 -6.14
CA PRO A 110 6.14 -2.77 -5.46
C PRO A 110 6.11 -4.29 -5.59
N VAL A 111 5.68 -4.97 -4.53
CA VAL A 111 5.58 -6.43 -4.52
C VAL A 111 4.17 -6.94 -4.63
N PHE A 112 3.16 -6.10 -4.42
CA PHE A 112 1.76 -6.47 -4.46
C PHE A 112 0.89 -5.33 -4.99
N LEU A 113 -0.26 -5.66 -5.56
CA LEU A 113 -1.23 -4.70 -6.08
C LEU A 113 -2.64 -5.09 -5.68
N THR A 114 -3.40 -4.12 -5.21
CA THR A 114 -4.83 -4.28 -4.92
C THR A 114 -5.64 -3.22 -5.64
N ILE A 115 -6.82 -3.59 -6.13
CA ILE A 115 -7.87 -2.62 -6.44
C ILE A 115 -9.00 -2.88 -5.44
N ALA A 116 -9.22 -1.92 -4.55
CA ALA A 116 -10.18 -2.09 -3.46
C ALA A 116 -11.16 -0.93 -3.43
N LYS A 117 -12.45 -1.26 -3.22
CA LYS A 117 -13.48 -0.23 -3.05
C LYS A 117 -13.52 0.21 -1.60
N THR A 118 -13.34 1.50 -1.35
CA THR A 118 -13.42 2.07 -0.01
C THR A 118 -14.86 2.06 0.51
N ILE A 119 -15.00 1.85 1.81
CA ILE A 119 -16.29 1.84 2.52
C ILE A 119 -16.49 3.22 3.15
N GLY A 120 -17.70 3.78 3.05
CA GLY A 120 -18.04 5.04 3.71
C GLY A 120 -18.94 5.94 2.86
N ALA A 121 -19.01 7.22 3.25
CA ALA A 121 -19.90 8.20 2.63
C ALA A 121 -19.54 8.54 1.17
N ASN A 122 -18.27 8.34 0.77
CA ASN A 122 -17.77 8.66 -0.57
C ASN A 122 -17.01 7.45 -1.14
N PRO A 123 -17.73 6.39 -1.57
CA PRO A 123 -17.08 5.18 -2.06
C PRO A 123 -16.31 5.47 -3.35
N HIS A 124 -15.06 5.02 -3.40
CA HIS A 124 -14.16 5.11 -4.54
C HIS A 124 -13.28 3.85 -4.60
N GLU A 125 -12.48 3.70 -5.64
CA GLU A 125 -11.55 2.59 -5.81
C GLU A 125 -10.11 3.07 -5.64
N ASP A 126 -9.42 2.47 -4.69
CA ASP A 126 -7.98 2.65 -4.51
C ASP A 126 -7.25 1.59 -5.33
N VAL A 127 -6.33 2.05 -6.18
CA VAL A 127 -5.35 1.20 -6.85
C VAL A 127 -4.06 1.28 -6.04
N SER A 128 -3.91 0.37 -5.08
CA SER A 128 -2.83 0.43 -4.11
C SER A 128 -1.62 -0.36 -4.58
N LEU A 129 -0.48 0.31 -4.74
CA LEU A 129 0.84 -0.30 -4.94
C LEU A 129 1.49 -0.54 -3.57
N TRP A 130 1.92 -1.76 -3.28
CA TRP A 130 2.41 -2.14 -1.96
C TRP A 130 3.95 -2.25 -1.97
N TYR A 131 4.61 -1.37 -1.22
CA TYR A 131 6.06 -1.31 -1.08
C TYR A 131 6.48 -1.74 0.33
N THR A 132 7.32 -2.76 0.46
CA THR A 132 7.81 -3.18 1.78
C THR A 132 8.95 -2.31 2.28
N LEU A 133 8.85 -1.80 3.50
CA LEU A 133 9.93 -1.09 4.19
C LEU A 133 10.50 -1.93 5.34
N GLN A 134 11.79 -1.84 5.59
CA GLN A 134 12.46 -2.48 6.71
C GLN A 134 12.23 -1.67 7.99
N GLY A 135 11.71 -2.33 9.02
CA GLY A 135 11.64 -1.83 10.39
C GLY A 135 12.46 -2.67 11.36
N GLN A 136 12.14 -2.53 12.64
CA GLN A 136 12.69 -3.35 13.71
C GLN A 136 11.55 -3.70 14.67
N ALA A 137 11.18 -4.99 14.71
CA ALA A 137 10.12 -5.48 15.57
C ALA A 137 10.40 -5.13 17.04
N GLY A 138 9.34 -4.75 17.75
CA GLY A 138 9.42 -4.28 19.14
C GLY A 138 9.75 -2.79 19.30
N LEU A 139 10.18 -2.10 18.23
CA LEU A 139 10.30 -0.64 18.20
C LEU A 139 9.16 -0.05 17.37
N VAL A 140 8.16 0.52 18.03
CA VAL A 140 7.13 1.31 17.35
C VAL A 140 7.71 2.71 17.09
N PRO A 141 7.70 3.21 15.84
CA PRO A 141 8.20 4.55 15.54
C PRO A 141 7.33 5.63 16.18
N ASP A 142 7.80 6.88 16.14
CA ASP A 142 6.88 8.01 16.34
C ASP A 142 5.90 8.05 15.16
N TYR A 143 4.65 8.45 15.39
CA TYR A 143 3.65 8.43 14.33
C TYR A 143 2.63 9.55 14.48
N ASP A 144 1.98 9.89 13.37
CA ASP A 144 0.93 10.90 13.36
C ASP A 144 -0.33 10.41 14.09
N ARG A 145 -0.55 10.97 15.29
CA ARG A 145 -1.72 10.67 16.13
C ARG A 145 -3.03 11.22 15.55
N ARG A 146 -2.99 12.01 14.48
CA ARG A 146 -4.18 12.42 13.72
C ARG A 146 -4.71 11.32 12.82
N GLU A 147 -3.85 10.35 12.46
CA GLU A 147 -4.19 9.24 11.56
C GLU A 147 -4.36 7.93 12.32
N TYR A 148 -3.50 7.67 13.30
CA TYR A 148 -3.50 6.41 14.05
C TYR A 148 -3.82 6.62 15.53
N ARG A 149 -4.78 5.84 16.06
CA ARG A 149 -5.02 5.78 17.52
C ARG A 149 -3.85 5.14 18.25
N ARG A 150 -3.25 4.13 17.60
CA ARG A 150 -2.10 3.36 18.07
C ARG A 150 -1.50 2.59 16.90
N MET A 151 -0.22 2.25 17.02
CA MET A 151 0.45 1.31 16.12
C MET A 151 1.00 0.14 16.91
N ARG A 152 1.02 -1.05 16.28
CA ARG A 152 1.48 -2.28 16.90
C ARG A 152 2.14 -3.18 15.87
N TRP A 153 3.22 -3.84 16.30
CA TRP A 153 3.79 -4.98 15.58
C TRP A 153 2.95 -6.23 15.84
N PHE A 154 2.57 -6.91 14.76
CA PHE A 154 1.88 -8.19 14.77
C PHE A 154 2.78 -9.23 14.11
N HIS A 155 2.89 -10.41 14.70
CA HIS A 155 3.35 -11.58 13.95
C HIS A 155 2.34 -11.85 12.84
N PHE A 156 2.77 -12.34 11.68
CA PHE A 156 1.88 -12.58 10.54
C PHE A 156 0.69 -13.48 10.91
N ASP A 157 0.92 -14.51 11.72
CA ASP A 157 -0.12 -15.43 12.21
C ASP A 157 -1.08 -14.83 13.24
N ASP A 158 -0.72 -13.69 13.86
CA ASP A 158 -1.49 -13.05 14.94
C ASP A 158 -2.24 -11.80 14.46
N VAL A 159 -2.21 -11.49 13.16
CA VAL A 159 -2.91 -10.33 12.60
C VAL A 159 -4.43 -10.50 12.77
N PRO A 160 -5.16 -9.47 13.25
CA PRO A 160 -6.61 -9.52 13.36
C PRO A 160 -7.26 -9.38 11.97
N LEU A 161 -7.31 -10.48 11.22
CA LEU A 161 -7.74 -10.50 9.82
C LEU A 161 -9.17 -9.97 9.59
N ASP A 162 -10.04 -10.07 10.60
CA ASP A 162 -11.42 -9.54 10.53
C ASP A 162 -11.48 -8.00 10.61
N ASP A 163 -10.44 -7.35 11.13
CA ASP A 163 -10.39 -5.90 11.40
C ASP A 163 -9.28 -5.18 10.60
N THR A 164 -8.88 -5.71 9.43
CA THR A 164 -7.79 -5.16 8.58
C THR A 164 -8.21 -4.99 7.11
N ASP A 165 -7.30 -4.52 6.25
CA ASP A 165 -7.48 -4.59 4.80
C ASP A 165 -7.72 -6.06 4.38
N PRO A 166 -8.79 -6.37 3.61
CA PRO A 166 -9.15 -7.74 3.23
C PRO A 166 -8.09 -8.44 2.36
N ASN A 167 -7.13 -7.70 1.81
CA ASN A 167 -6.03 -8.25 1.03
C ASN A 167 -4.75 -8.44 1.85
N LEU A 168 -4.73 -8.05 3.13
CA LEU A 168 -3.54 -8.15 3.96
C LEU A 168 -3.07 -9.61 4.10
N GLU A 169 -3.98 -10.57 4.31
CA GLU A 169 -3.63 -12.00 4.41
C GLU A 169 -2.87 -12.49 3.17
N ARG A 170 -3.37 -12.14 1.97
CA ARG A 170 -2.75 -12.51 0.69
C ARG A 170 -1.38 -11.85 0.52
N PHE A 171 -1.26 -10.59 0.93
CA PHE A 171 0.01 -9.88 0.93
C PHE A 171 1.03 -10.56 1.85
N LEU A 172 0.64 -10.91 3.08
CA LEU A 172 1.54 -11.56 4.05
C LEU A 172 1.95 -12.96 3.58
N GLY A 173 1.01 -13.76 3.06
CA GLY A 173 1.33 -15.06 2.45
C GLY A 173 2.35 -14.94 1.31
N LYS A 174 2.21 -13.91 0.47
CA LYS A 174 3.17 -13.61 -0.60
C LYS A 174 4.56 -13.26 -0.09
N LEU A 175 4.68 -12.59 1.06
CA LEU A 175 5.98 -12.30 1.67
C LEU A 175 6.61 -13.56 2.26
N SER A 176 5.84 -14.41 2.93
CA SER A 176 6.34 -15.67 3.51
C SER A 176 6.93 -16.61 2.47
N GLU A 177 6.30 -16.77 1.31
CA GLU A 177 6.87 -17.56 0.19
C GLU A 177 8.23 -17.02 -0.29
N ARG A 178 8.42 -15.70 -0.22
CA ARG A 178 9.65 -15.03 -0.64
C ARG A 178 10.76 -15.13 0.39
N PHE A 179 10.43 -15.14 1.69
CA PHE A 179 11.41 -15.40 2.74
C PHE A 179 11.94 -16.84 2.72
N VAL A 180 11.11 -17.81 2.31
CA VAL A 180 11.54 -19.22 2.16
C VAL A 180 12.42 -19.43 0.91
N ALA A 181 12.28 -18.56 -0.10
CA ALA A 181 13.02 -18.64 -1.35
C ALA A 181 14.36 -17.86 -1.38
N ALA A 182 14.69 -17.12 -0.31
CA ALA A 182 15.89 -16.29 -0.18
C ALA A 182 16.96 -16.96 0.71
#